data_AF-A0A516KHD2-F1
#
_entry.id   AF-A0A516KHD2-F1
#
_cell.length_a   1.000
_cell.length_b   1.000
_cell.length_c   1.000
_cell.angle_alpha   90.00
_cell.angle_beta   90.00
_cell.angle_gamma   90.00
#
_symmetry.space_group_name_H-M   'P 1'
#
loop_
_entity.id
_entity.type
_entity.pdbx_description
1 polymer ?
#
loop_
_entity_poly.entity_id
_entity_poly.type
_entity_poly.pdbx_seq_one_letter_code
_entity_poly.pdbx_strand_id
1 'polypeptide(L)'
;MRMVTMNQRQMQILDSLSNLEILTRSQIQTLHNTKSTRNTNFIMQSLKPYTRSIRLKENAYYLNKKGAELTGAKRQFRVNEQLTHKLMRNDAYIYFEPHKWLVEQEVKVMNISVKPDAYFVIGNSRHFLEVDNTQKWNVNVKKMKYYRKLKETNAFQQKYGSFPSIVWVIKHESRKDKLMKVADELELNINVYVHDEII
;
A
#
# COMPACT_ATOMS: atom_id res chain seq x y z
N MET A 1 -31.19 15.69 -15.09
CA MET A 1 -29.87 15.27 -14.54
C MET A 1 -29.11 14.56 -15.65
N ARG A 2 -28.06 15.17 -16.24
CA ARG A 2 -27.26 14.50 -17.30
C ARG A 2 -26.54 13.31 -16.66
N MET A 3 -26.87 12.09 -17.08
CA MET A 3 -26.02 10.93 -16.82
C MET A 3 -24.70 11.16 -17.56
N VAL A 4 -23.63 11.43 -16.81
CA VAL A 4 -22.28 11.42 -17.38
C VAL A 4 -21.97 9.96 -17.66
N THR A 5 -21.94 9.57 -18.94
CA THR A 5 -21.45 8.26 -19.34
C THR A 5 -19.97 8.18 -18.95
N MET A 6 -19.69 7.36 -17.95
CA MET A 6 -18.36 7.20 -17.41
C MET A 6 -17.55 6.29 -18.32
N ASN A 7 -16.38 6.75 -18.76
CA ASN A 7 -15.53 5.94 -19.60
C ASN A 7 -14.76 4.90 -18.78
N GLN A 8 -14.17 3.92 -19.48
CA GLN A 8 -13.44 2.82 -18.86
C GLN A 8 -12.29 3.31 -17.96
N ARG A 9 -11.54 4.34 -18.37
CA ARG A 9 -10.42 4.89 -17.59
C ARG A 9 -10.89 5.56 -16.31
N GLN A 10 -11.99 6.31 -16.37
CA GLN A 10 -12.62 6.93 -15.21
C GLN A 10 -13.06 5.88 -14.20
N MET A 11 -13.70 4.79 -14.66
CA MET A 11 -14.08 3.69 -13.78
C MET A 11 -12.86 3.00 -13.15
N GLN A 12 -11.81 2.73 -13.94
CA GLN A 12 -10.55 2.19 -13.43
C GLN A 12 -9.91 3.07 -12.34
N ILE A 13 -9.95 4.40 -12.49
CA ILE A 13 -9.45 5.32 -11.46
C ILE A 13 -10.28 5.21 -10.18
N LEU A 14 -11.61 5.13 -10.29
CA LEU A 14 -12.47 4.96 -9.13
C LEU A 14 -12.24 3.60 -8.45
N ASP A 15 -12.01 2.53 -9.21
CA ASP A 15 -11.67 1.21 -8.67
C ASP A 15 -10.32 1.23 -7.95
N SER A 16 -9.30 1.89 -8.51
CA SER A 16 -8.02 2.10 -7.82
C SER A 16 -8.20 2.87 -6.51
N LEU A 17 -9.02 3.93 -6.50
CA LEU A 17 -9.34 4.67 -5.27
C LEU A 17 -10.12 3.83 -4.25
N SER A 18 -10.96 2.90 -4.71
CA SER A 18 -11.66 1.93 -3.86
C SER A 18 -10.67 0.98 -3.18
N ASN A 19 -9.73 0.43 -3.96
CA ASN A 19 -8.77 -0.58 -3.50
C ASN A 19 -7.62 0.00 -2.68
N LEU A 20 -7.16 1.20 -3.01
CA LEU A 20 -6.00 1.86 -2.39
C LEU A 20 -6.38 2.98 -1.42
N GLU A 21 -7.68 3.23 -1.26
CA GLU A 21 -8.32 4.21 -0.37
C GLU A 21 -8.08 5.69 -0.73
N ILE A 22 -6.84 6.05 -1.09
CA ILE A 22 -6.45 7.41 -1.44
C ILE A 22 -5.24 7.40 -2.38
N LEU A 23 -5.23 8.28 -3.39
CA LEU A 23 -4.09 8.44 -4.30
C LEU A 23 -3.77 9.91 -4.54
N THR A 24 -2.48 10.27 -4.60
CA THR A 24 -2.06 11.59 -5.08
C THR A 24 -2.31 11.72 -6.58
N ARG A 25 -2.35 12.96 -7.08
CA ARG A 25 -2.41 13.23 -8.51
C ARG A 25 -1.25 12.55 -9.26
N SER A 26 -0.01 12.56 -8.73
CA SER A 26 1.11 11.84 -9.37
C SER A 26 0.89 10.34 -9.38
N GLN A 27 0.45 9.75 -8.26
CA GLN A 27 0.13 8.32 -8.19
C GLN A 27 -0.94 7.91 -9.21
N ILE A 28 -2.02 8.69 -9.34
CA ILE A 28 -3.06 8.48 -10.36
C ILE A 28 -2.48 8.58 -11.77
N GLN A 29 -1.61 9.57 -12.00
CA GLN A 29 -0.99 9.78 -13.31
C GLN A 29 -0.11 8.59 -13.72
N THR A 30 0.73 8.10 -12.81
CA THR A 30 1.61 6.96 -13.04
C THR A 30 0.78 5.69 -13.25
N LEU A 31 -0.11 5.37 -12.30
CA LEU A 31 -0.91 4.14 -12.32
C LEU A 31 -1.84 4.02 -13.53
N HIS A 32 -2.42 5.13 -14.00
CA HIS A 32 -3.36 5.13 -15.12
C HIS A 32 -2.78 5.72 -16.41
N ASN A 33 -1.47 5.96 -16.45
CA ASN A 33 -0.71 6.45 -17.60
C ASN A 33 -1.43 7.62 -18.32
N THR A 34 -1.89 8.61 -17.56
CA THR A 34 -2.66 9.75 -18.08
C THR A 34 -1.79 10.76 -18.84
N LYS A 35 -0.49 10.49 -18.98
CA LYS A 35 0.53 11.23 -19.77
C LYS A 35 0.94 12.59 -19.22
N SER A 36 0.03 13.38 -18.67
CA SER A 36 0.36 14.73 -18.18
C SER A 36 -0.47 15.16 -16.99
N THR A 37 0.10 16.07 -16.19
CA THR A 37 -0.55 16.74 -15.07
C THR A 37 -1.88 17.37 -15.47
N ARG A 38 -1.92 18.05 -16.64
CA ARG A 38 -3.13 18.71 -17.15
C ARG A 38 -4.23 17.69 -17.44
N ASN A 39 -3.88 16.57 -18.09
CA ASN A 39 -4.86 15.53 -18.41
C ASN A 39 -5.37 14.83 -17.15
N THR A 40 -4.50 14.55 -16.18
CA THR A 40 -4.91 13.99 -14.88
C THR A 40 -5.90 14.92 -14.18
N ASN A 41 -5.60 16.22 -14.11
CA ASN A 41 -6.50 17.19 -13.49
C ASN A 41 -7.84 17.29 -14.21
N PHE A 42 -7.85 17.24 -15.55
CA PHE A 42 -9.08 17.22 -16.34
C PHE A 42 -9.95 15.99 -16.01
N ILE A 43 -9.34 14.79 -15.96
CA ILE A 43 -10.05 13.56 -15.59
C ILE A 43 -10.57 13.66 -14.15
N MET A 44 -9.76 14.09 -13.19
CA MET A 44 -10.20 14.22 -11.79
C MET A 44 -11.30 15.26 -11.61
N GLN A 45 -11.30 16.33 -12.40
CA GLN A 45 -12.38 17.31 -12.41
C GLN A 45 -13.71 16.68 -12.85
N SER A 46 -13.68 15.80 -13.85
CA SER A 46 -14.87 15.06 -14.29
C SER A 46 -15.37 14.05 -13.26
N LEU A 47 -14.47 13.54 -12.40
CA LEU A 47 -14.78 12.59 -11.33
C LEU A 47 -15.22 13.26 -10.01
N LYS A 48 -15.23 14.59 -9.93
CA LYS A 48 -15.64 15.36 -8.74
C LYS A 48 -16.96 14.89 -8.10
N PRO A 49 -18.01 14.45 -8.84
CA PRO A 49 -19.22 13.91 -8.23
C PRO A 49 -19.01 12.65 -7.38
N TYR A 50 -17.93 11.89 -7.60
CA TYR A 50 -17.64 10.60 -6.97
C TYR A 50 -16.42 10.65 -6.02
N THR A 51 -15.61 11.70 -6.12
CA THR A 51 -14.40 11.84 -5.32
C THR A 51 -14.46 13.05 -4.39
N ARG A 52 -13.61 13.04 -3.37
CA ARG A 52 -13.17 14.23 -2.62
C ARG A 52 -11.66 14.36 -2.75
N SER A 53 -11.13 15.53 -2.41
CA SER A 53 -9.70 15.77 -2.39
C SER A 53 -9.27 16.50 -1.12
N ILE A 54 -8.04 16.28 -0.71
CA ILE A 54 -7.32 17.08 0.26
C ILE A 54 -6.06 17.65 -0.40
N ARG A 55 -5.65 18.84 0.05
CA ARG A 55 -4.43 19.48 -0.43
C ARG A 55 -3.26 19.08 0.47
N LEU A 56 -2.26 18.43 -0.11
CA LEU A 56 -0.94 18.21 0.47
C LEU A 56 0.08 19.03 -0.35
N LYS A 57 1.26 18.47 -0.67
CA LYS A 57 2.14 19.02 -1.72
C LYS A 57 1.42 19.08 -3.08
N GLU A 58 0.56 18.10 -3.32
CA GLU A 58 -0.40 18.08 -4.42
C GLU A 58 -1.76 17.59 -3.94
N ASN A 59 -2.76 17.56 -4.82
CA ASN A 59 -4.07 17.02 -4.47
C ASN A 59 -3.98 15.50 -4.31
N ALA A 60 -4.49 15.00 -3.19
CA ALA A 60 -4.76 13.58 -2.98
C ALA A 60 -6.27 13.36 -2.97
N TYR A 61 -6.71 12.36 -3.72
CA TYR A 61 -8.10 12.08 -4.00
C TYR A 61 -8.52 10.76 -3.34
N TYR A 62 -9.77 10.70 -2.89
CA TYR A 62 -10.40 9.53 -2.29
C TYR A 62 -11.89 9.50 -2.66
N LEU A 63 -12.53 8.35 -2.52
CA LEU A 63 -13.96 8.22 -2.83
C LEU A 63 -14.82 8.96 -1.81
N ASN A 64 -15.85 9.65 -2.31
CA ASN A 64 -16.95 10.12 -1.48
C ASN A 64 -18.02 9.02 -1.35
N LYS A 65 -19.13 9.28 -0.65
CA LYS A 65 -20.20 8.29 -0.46
C LYS A 65 -20.72 7.71 -1.79
N LYS A 66 -20.96 8.57 -2.78
CA LYS A 66 -21.44 8.18 -4.11
C LYS A 66 -20.42 7.32 -4.86
N GLY A 67 -19.14 7.68 -4.79
CA GLY A 67 -18.07 6.89 -5.39
C GLY A 67 -17.89 5.52 -4.72
N ALA A 68 -18.02 5.46 -3.40
CA ALA A 68 -17.95 4.22 -2.63
C ALA A 68 -19.11 3.27 -2.98
N GLU A 69 -20.34 3.79 -3.08
CA GLU A 69 -21.51 3.01 -3.51
C GLU A 69 -21.34 2.45 -4.93
N LEU A 70 -20.88 3.29 -5.85
CA LEU A 70 -20.66 2.93 -7.25
C LEU A 70 -19.63 1.80 -7.44
N THR A 71 -18.55 1.81 -6.65
CA THR A 71 -17.44 0.85 -6.76
C THR A 71 -17.61 -0.37 -5.85
N GLY A 72 -18.65 -0.39 -5.01
CA GLY A 72 -18.82 -1.42 -3.99
C GLY A 72 -17.73 -1.40 -2.91
N ALA A 73 -17.16 -0.23 -2.61
CA ALA A 73 -16.08 -0.10 -1.63
C ALA A 73 -16.54 -0.61 -0.25
N LYS A 74 -15.81 -1.59 0.30
CA LYS A 74 -16.16 -2.23 1.59
C LYS A 74 -16.10 -1.29 2.79
N ARG A 75 -15.30 -0.22 2.69
CA ARG A 75 -15.10 0.75 3.76
C ARG A 75 -15.01 2.16 3.16
N GLN A 76 -15.66 3.11 3.83
CA GLN A 76 -15.52 4.51 3.47
C GLN A 76 -14.23 5.07 4.08
N PHE A 77 -13.33 5.55 3.23
CA PHE A 77 -12.11 6.20 3.68
C PHE A 77 -12.42 7.51 4.43
N ARG A 78 -11.69 7.73 5.52
CA ARG A 78 -11.70 8.99 6.29
C ARG A 78 -10.26 9.45 6.48
N VAL A 79 -10.03 10.74 6.26
CA VAL A 79 -8.72 11.36 6.47
C VAL A 79 -8.37 11.29 7.96
N ASN A 80 -7.16 10.83 8.27
CA ASN A 80 -6.65 10.67 9.62
C ASN A 80 -5.11 10.77 9.62
N GLU A 81 -4.47 10.57 10.77
CA GLU A 81 -3.02 10.63 10.93
C GLU A 81 -2.24 9.58 10.11
N GLN A 82 -2.89 8.50 9.69
CA GLN A 82 -2.30 7.42 8.87
C GLN A 82 -2.27 7.76 7.38
N LEU A 83 -2.65 8.98 7.00
CA LEU A 83 -2.70 9.44 5.62
C LEU A 83 -1.37 9.22 4.88
N THR A 84 -0.27 9.74 5.43
CA THR A 84 1.04 9.63 4.81
C THR A 84 1.50 8.18 4.72
N HIS A 85 1.20 7.37 5.74
CA HIS A 85 1.50 5.94 5.77
C HIS A 85 0.80 5.20 4.61
N LYS A 86 -0.48 5.50 4.37
CA LYS A 86 -1.23 4.92 3.24
C LYS A 86 -0.68 5.36 1.88
N LEU A 87 -0.28 6.62 1.74
CA LEU A 87 0.31 7.11 0.50
C LEU A 87 1.63 6.40 0.20
N MET A 88 2.52 6.25 1.19
CA MET A 88 3.78 5.49 1.05
C MET A 88 3.53 4.01 0.69
N ARG A 89 2.54 3.38 1.32
CA ARG A 89 2.10 2.01 0.98
C ARG A 89 1.65 1.93 -0.48
N ASN A 90 0.96 2.96 -0.98
CA ASN A 90 0.45 3.00 -2.34
C ASN A 90 1.56 3.31 -3.37
N ASP A 91 2.61 4.04 -2.99
CA ASP A 91 3.83 4.17 -3.81
C ASP A 91 4.49 2.79 -4.00
N ALA A 92 4.57 1.98 -2.93
CA ALA A 92 5.06 0.61 -3.04
C ALA A 92 4.19 -0.25 -3.98
N TYR A 93 2.86 -0.13 -3.92
CA TYR A 93 1.98 -0.82 -4.87
C TYR A 93 2.28 -0.45 -6.33
N ILE A 94 2.50 0.84 -6.60
CA ILE A 94 2.79 1.34 -7.95
C ILE A 94 4.17 0.88 -8.40
N TYR A 95 5.19 0.93 -7.53
CA TYR A 95 6.56 0.55 -7.84
C TYR A 95 6.70 -0.96 -8.12
N PHE A 96 6.07 -1.81 -7.30
CA PHE A 96 6.22 -3.26 -7.40
C PHE A 96 5.31 -3.93 -8.43
N GLU A 97 4.31 -3.20 -8.95
CA GLU A 97 3.30 -3.68 -9.90
C GLU A 97 2.81 -5.13 -9.62
N PRO A 98 2.34 -5.43 -8.40
CA PRO A 98 2.07 -6.80 -7.99
C PRO A 98 0.80 -7.35 -8.63
N HIS A 99 0.81 -8.61 -9.06
CA HIS A 99 -0.39 -9.27 -9.59
C HIS A 99 -1.42 -9.59 -8.50
N LYS A 100 -0.99 -9.59 -7.23
CA LYS A 100 -1.87 -9.73 -6.07
C LYS A 100 -1.48 -8.74 -4.99
N TRP A 101 -2.45 -8.00 -4.49
CA TRP A 101 -2.29 -7.02 -3.43
C TRP A 101 -3.42 -7.12 -2.41
N LEU A 102 -3.09 -7.39 -1.15
CA LEU A 102 -4.04 -7.45 -0.04
C LEU A 102 -3.59 -6.47 1.04
N VAL A 103 -4.34 -5.37 1.16
CA VAL A 103 -4.08 -4.32 2.16
C VAL A 103 -4.43 -4.82 3.55
N GLU A 104 -3.51 -4.63 4.50
CA GLU A 104 -3.76 -4.86 5.93
C GLU A 104 -4.34 -6.24 6.28
N GLN A 105 -4.02 -7.26 5.48
CA GLN A 105 -4.52 -8.61 5.68
C GLN A 105 -3.85 -9.24 6.91
N GLU A 106 -4.64 -9.49 7.95
CA GLU A 106 -4.16 -10.24 9.11
C GLU A 106 -3.88 -11.70 8.72
N VAL A 107 -2.71 -12.19 9.13
CA VAL A 107 -2.25 -13.57 8.94
C VAL A 107 -2.19 -14.22 10.32
N LYS A 108 -3.08 -15.19 10.53
CA LYS A 108 -3.15 -15.99 11.76
C LYS A 108 -2.71 -17.42 11.48
N VAL A 109 -1.72 -17.88 12.24
CA VAL A 109 -1.26 -19.27 12.22
C VAL A 109 -1.06 -19.70 13.66
N MET A 110 -1.78 -20.73 14.10
CA MET A 110 -1.82 -21.16 15.50
C MET A 110 -2.17 -19.96 16.41
N ASN A 111 -1.32 -19.65 17.40
CA ASN A 111 -1.48 -18.50 18.30
C ASN A 111 -0.68 -17.26 17.87
N ILE A 112 -0.11 -17.26 16.65
CA ILE A 112 0.66 -16.14 16.11
C ILE A 112 -0.22 -15.35 15.14
N SER A 113 -0.32 -14.04 15.37
CA SER A 113 -0.93 -13.10 14.44
C SER A 113 0.06 -12.02 14.03
N VAL A 114 0.17 -11.80 12.72
CA VAL A 114 0.86 -10.64 12.13
C VAL A 114 -0.09 -9.92 11.18
N LYS A 115 0.04 -8.60 11.10
CA LYS A 115 -0.73 -7.77 10.20
C LYS A 115 0.23 -6.85 9.44
N PRO A 116 0.76 -7.28 8.29
CA PRO A 116 1.54 -6.42 7.40
C PRO A 116 0.70 -5.25 6.90
N ASP A 117 1.34 -4.17 6.45
CA ASP A 117 0.66 -3.06 5.79
C ASP A 117 0.08 -3.48 4.44
N ALA A 118 0.76 -4.39 3.75
CA ALA A 118 0.22 -5.14 2.63
C ALA A 118 0.86 -6.52 2.52
N TYR A 119 0.10 -7.50 2.05
CA TYR A 119 0.63 -8.76 1.53
C TYR A 119 0.54 -8.71 0.01
N PHE A 120 1.64 -9.05 -0.66
CA PHE A 120 1.68 -9.01 -2.12
C PHE A 120 2.53 -10.10 -2.73
N VAL A 121 2.35 -10.29 -4.03
CA VAL A 121 3.02 -11.33 -4.79
C VAL A 121 3.54 -10.74 -6.11
N ILE A 122 4.81 -11.03 -6.42
CA ILE A 122 5.47 -10.70 -7.70
C ILE A 122 5.98 -12.02 -8.29
N GLY A 123 5.55 -12.38 -9.50
CA GLY A 123 5.79 -13.70 -10.06
C GLY A 123 5.30 -14.80 -9.11
N ASN A 124 6.22 -15.63 -8.58
CA ASN A 124 5.91 -16.66 -7.59
C ASN A 124 6.33 -16.28 -6.16
N SER A 125 6.97 -15.12 -5.98
CA SER A 125 7.54 -14.67 -4.71
C SER A 125 6.50 -13.92 -3.89
N ARG A 126 6.43 -14.24 -2.59
CA ARG A 126 5.49 -13.65 -1.64
C ARG A 126 6.22 -12.66 -0.76
N HIS A 127 5.54 -11.56 -0.45
CA HIS A 127 6.13 -10.46 0.29
C HIS A 127 5.16 -9.93 1.35
N PHE A 128 5.72 -9.56 2.49
CA PHE A 128 5.05 -8.75 3.50
C PHE A 128 5.62 -7.34 3.43
N LEU A 129 4.78 -6.34 3.17
CA LEU A 129 5.16 -4.93 3.20
C LEU A 129 5.00 -4.35 4.60
N GLU A 130 5.99 -3.58 5.03
CA GLU A 130 5.96 -2.73 6.20
C GLU A 130 6.43 -1.32 5.83
N VAL A 131 5.63 -0.31 6.16
CA VAL A 131 5.97 1.10 5.97
C VAL A 131 6.42 1.68 7.31
N ASP A 132 7.64 2.21 7.37
CA ASP A 132 8.16 2.94 8.53
C ASP A 132 8.26 4.44 8.24
N ASN A 133 7.19 5.16 8.55
CA ASN A 133 7.13 6.62 8.44
C ASN A 133 7.49 7.32 9.76
N THR A 134 6.69 7.10 10.79
CA THR A 134 6.80 7.76 12.11
C THR A 134 6.84 6.77 13.26
N GLN A 135 7.00 5.48 12.96
CA GLN A 135 6.86 4.42 13.96
C GLN A 135 8.06 4.40 14.92
N LYS A 136 7.79 4.17 16.21
CA LYS A 136 8.86 4.00 17.21
C LYS A 136 9.66 2.74 16.90
N TRP A 137 10.98 2.81 17.11
CA TRP A 137 11.90 1.72 16.79
C TRP A 137 11.50 0.37 17.41
N ASN A 138 11.12 0.38 18.68
CA ASN A 138 10.74 -0.81 19.43
C ASN A 138 9.51 -1.53 18.83
N VAL A 139 8.62 -0.80 18.13
CA VAL A 139 7.47 -1.39 17.44
C VAL A 139 7.94 -2.16 16.20
N ASN A 140 8.90 -1.62 15.43
CA ASN A 140 9.51 -2.33 14.29
C ASN A 140 10.18 -3.63 14.75
N VAL A 141 11.02 -3.55 15.78
CA VAL A 141 11.70 -4.72 16.35
C VAL A 141 10.68 -5.76 16.84
N LYS A 142 9.61 -5.31 17.49
CA LYS A 142 8.52 -6.20 17.90
C LYS A 142 7.89 -6.88 16.69
N LYS A 143 7.53 -6.16 15.63
CA LYS A 143 6.98 -6.74 14.39
C LYS A 143 7.92 -7.80 13.81
N MET A 144 9.22 -7.53 13.70
CA MET A 144 10.21 -8.50 13.20
C MET A 144 10.27 -9.76 14.07
N LYS A 145 10.25 -9.63 15.40
CA LYS A 145 10.19 -10.79 16.31
C LYS A 145 8.92 -11.63 16.09
N TYR A 146 7.78 -11.00 15.78
CA TYR A 146 6.56 -11.74 15.45
C TYR A 146 6.64 -12.42 14.09
N TYR A 147 7.26 -11.80 13.08
CA TYR A 147 7.54 -12.48 11.81
C TYR A 147 8.47 -13.68 11.99
N ARG A 148 9.48 -13.58 12.86
CA ARG A 148 10.32 -14.72 13.22
C ARG A 148 9.50 -15.86 13.82
N LYS A 149 8.65 -15.57 14.81
CA LYS A 149 7.74 -16.58 15.38
C LYS A 149 6.83 -17.19 14.32
N LEU A 150 6.32 -16.39 13.38
CA LEU A 150 5.52 -16.90 12.28
C LEU A 150 6.35 -17.81 11.36
N LYS A 151 7.58 -17.43 11.03
CA LYS A 151 8.51 -18.24 10.22
C LYS A 151 8.77 -19.60 10.88
N GLU A 152 8.92 -19.64 12.20
CA GLU A 152 9.15 -20.86 12.97
C GLU A 152 7.97 -21.85 12.94
N THR A 153 6.74 -21.38 12.67
CA THR A 153 5.59 -22.28 12.48
C THR A 153 5.70 -23.14 11.22
N ASN A 154 6.60 -22.80 10.30
CA ASN A 154 6.82 -23.45 9.02
C ASN A 154 5.60 -23.50 8.07
N ALA A 155 4.49 -22.83 8.41
CA ALA A 155 3.24 -22.93 7.67
C ALA A 155 3.32 -22.38 6.24
N PHE A 156 4.07 -21.29 6.04
CA PHE A 156 4.26 -20.72 4.70
C PHE A 156 5.19 -21.58 3.86
N GLN A 157 6.28 -22.08 4.45
CA GLN A 157 7.25 -22.93 3.79
C GLN A 157 6.61 -24.24 3.33
N GLN A 158 5.78 -24.87 4.17
CA GLN A 158 5.05 -26.09 3.78
C GLN A 158 4.04 -25.83 2.66
N LYS A 159 3.33 -24.70 2.72
CA LYS A 159 2.28 -24.39 1.75
C LYS A 159 2.79 -23.83 0.42
N TYR A 160 3.91 -23.11 0.46
CA TYR A 160 4.38 -22.28 -0.66
C TYR A 160 5.86 -22.47 -0.99
N GLY A 161 6.57 -23.36 -0.30
CA GLY A 161 8.00 -23.64 -0.49
C GLY A 161 8.94 -22.67 0.21
N SER A 162 8.49 -21.46 0.56
CA SER A 162 9.32 -20.46 1.24
C SER A 162 8.52 -19.54 2.14
N PHE A 163 9.21 -18.89 3.09
CA PHE A 163 8.64 -17.84 3.90
C PHE A 163 8.64 -16.52 3.10
N PRO A 164 7.57 -15.69 3.16
CA PRO A 164 7.55 -14.42 2.46
C PRO A 164 8.70 -13.51 2.91
N SER A 165 9.41 -12.87 1.97
CA SER A 165 10.40 -11.85 2.34
C SER A 165 9.69 -10.61 2.91
N ILE A 166 10.32 -9.90 3.83
CA ILE A 166 9.75 -8.70 4.41
C ILE A 166 10.33 -7.48 3.69
N VAL A 167 9.48 -6.72 3.01
CA VAL A 167 9.84 -5.48 2.34
C VAL A 167 9.54 -4.32 3.29
N TRP A 168 10.57 -3.55 3.61
CA TRP A 168 10.44 -2.31 4.37
C TRP A 168 10.54 -1.11 3.44
N VAL A 169 9.57 -0.22 3.51
CA VAL A 169 9.64 1.12 2.90
C VAL A 169 9.81 2.12 4.03
N ILE A 170 10.99 2.72 4.11
CA ILE A 170 11.40 3.58 5.22
C ILE A 170 11.48 5.04 4.76
N LYS A 171 11.10 5.97 5.63
CA LYS A 171 11.28 7.39 5.36
C LYS A 171 12.72 7.87 5.57
N HIS A 172 13.41 7.30 6.56
CA HIS A 172 14.72 7.76 7.00
C HIS A 172 15.77 6.69 6.75
N GLU A 173 16.73 6.97 5.88
CA GLU A 173 17.80 6.03 5.50
C GLU A 173 18.59 5.46 6.70
N SER A 174 18.73 6.24 7.77
CA SER A 174 19.36 5.80 9.03
C SER A 174 18.68 4.59 9.72
N ARG A 175 17.49 4.18 9.25
CA ARG A 175 16.80 2.94 9.65
C ARG A 175 17.34 1.69 8.96
N LYS A 176 17.94 1.83 7.78
CA LYS A 176 18.33 0.72 6.89
C LYS A 176 19.25 -0.27 7.60
N ASP A 177 20.40 0.21 8.08
CA ASP A 177 21.39 -0.65 8.76
C ASP A 177 20.83 -1.29 10.04
N LYS A 178 19.99 -0.56 10.78
CA LYS A 178 19.37 -1.07 11.99
C LYS A 178 18.39 -2.20 11.69
N LEU A 179 17.57 -2.07 10.64
CA LEU A 179 16.65 -3.12 10.20
C LEU A 179 17.42 -4.33 9.68
N MET A 180 18.45 -4.11 8.86
CA MET A 180 19.29 -5.19 8.34
C MET A 180 19.97 -5.98 9.46
N LYS A 181 20.52 -5.28 10.46
CA LYS A 181 21.14 -5.94 11.63
C LYS A 181 20.14 -6.80 12.42
N VAL A 182 18.96 -6.27 12.71
CA VAL A 182 17.92 -7.04 13.43
C VAL A 182 17.40 -8.20 12.58
N ALA A 183 17.34 -8.05 11.25
CA ALA A 183 16.95 -9.12 10.35
C ALA A 183 17.96 -10.26 10.35
N ASP A 184 19.25 -9.95 10.32
CA ASP A 184 20.34 -10.91 10.42
C ASP A 184 20.26 -11.69 11.74
N GLU A 185 20.14 -10.98 12.87
CA GLU A 185 19.97 -11.58 14.21
C GLU A 185 18.74 -12.49 14.33
N LEU A 186 17.69 -12.25 13.53
CA LEU A 186 16.45 -13.04 13.50
C LEU A 186 16.39 -14.02 12.33
N GLU A 187 17.43 -14.09 11.49
CA GLU A 187 17.48 -14.84 10.24
C GLU A 187 16.26 -14.59 9.33
N LEU A 188 15.84 -13.33 9.21
CA LEU A 188 14.73 -12.91 8.36
C LEU A 188 15.27 -12.39 7.03
N ASN A 189 14.70 -12.86 5.91
CA ASN A 189 14.99 -12.29 4.61
C ASN A 189 14.21 -10.98 4.45
N ILE A 190 14.91 -9.86 4.37
CA ILE A 190 14.30 -8.53 4.20
C ILE A 190 14.90 -7.77 3.02
N ASN A 191 14.08 -6.89 2.43
CA ASN A 191 14.53 -5.86 1.49
C ASN A 191 14.14 -4.51 2.07
N VAL A 192 15.02 -3.51 2.02
CA VAL A 192 14.77 -2.18 2.59
C VAL A 192 14.95 -1.12 1.51
N TYR A 193 13.89 -0.36 1.27
CA TYR A 193 13.82 0.72 0.31
C TYR A 193 13.60 2.04 1.05
N VAL A 194 14.40 3.06 0.72
CA VAL A 194 14.08 4.42 1.12
C VAL A 194 12.93 4.90 0.24
N HIS A 195 11.92 5.54 0.83
CA HIS A 195 10.69 5.89 0.12
C HIS A 195 10.94 6.73 -1.14
N ASP A 196 11.93 7.64 -1.10
CA ASP A 196 12.32 8.46 -2.24
C ASP A 196 12.91 7.65 -3.42
N GLU A 197 13.31 6.38 -3.21
CA GLU A 197 13.84 5.49 -4.26
C GLU A 197 12.73 4.83 -5.10
N ILE A 198 11.46 4.90 -4.65
CA ILE A 198 10.34 4.14 -5.22
C ILE A 198 9.15 5.02 -5.68
N ILE A 199 9.36 6.33 -5.80
CA ILE A 199 8.33 7.32 -6.21
C ILE A 199 8.58 7.91 -7.60
#